data_AF-A0AAN8YSZ8-F1
#
_entry.id   AF-A0AAN8YSZ8-F1
#
_cell.length_a   1.000
_cell.length_b   1.000
_cell.length_c   1.000
_cell.angle_alpha   90.00
_cell.angle_beta   90.00
_cell.angle_gamma   90.00
#
_symmetry.space_group_name_H-M   'P 1'
#
loop_
_entity.id
_entity.type
_entity.pdbx_description
1 polymer ?
#
loop_
_entity_poly.entity_id
_entity_poly.type
_entity_poly.pdbx_seq_one_letter_code
_entity_poly.pdbx_strand_id
1 'polypeptide(L)'
;MKNLHHSEFYLKSVTLEDVPGHGRIQFVCNSWVYPAKHYNYDRIFFSNQTYLPSNTPEPLQKYREEELANLRGNGEGERQEWDRIYDYDYYNDLGDPDKGEEYARPILGGSSEYPYPRRGRTDRPPTNTHPNTESRLPAVMGLDIYVPRDERFGHLKMSDYLAYGLKTITQFLVPELKSLFDSTPDEFDYFKD
;
A
#
# COMPACT_ATOMS: atom_id res chain seq x y z
N MET A 1 -16.37 13.31 -8.60
CA MET A 1 -16.48 13.87 -7.22
C MET A 1 -15.21 14.65 -6.93
N LYS A 2 -15.34 15.88 -6.46
CA LYS A 2 -14.21 16.74 -6.06
C LYS A 2 -14.35 17.07 -4.59
N ASN A 3 -13.32 16.76 -3.80
CA ASN A 3 -13.22 17.25 -2.43
C ASN A 3 -12.49 18.61 -2.45
N LEU A 4 -13.19 19.68 -2.14
CA LEU A 4 -12.62 21.03 -2.07
C LEU A 4 -12.18 21.43 -0.65
N HIS A 5 -12.32 20.53 0.32
CA HIS A 5 -11.82 20.73 1.68
C HIS A 5 -10.31 20.43 1.77
N HIS A 6 -9.72 20.80 2.90
CA HIS A 6 -8.29 20.61 3.16
C HIS A 6 -7.94 19.20 3.63
N SER A 7 -8.91 18.47 4.21
CA SER A 7 -8.75 17.11 4.70
C SER A 7 -9.49 16.09 3.84
N GLU A 8 -9.00 14.86 3.83
CA GLU A 8 -9.67 13.70 3.26
C GLU A 8 -10.89 13.28 4.09
N PHE A 9 -11.81 12.56 3.44
CA PHE A 9 -12.91 11.89 4.13
C PHE A 9 -13.18 10.52 3.51
N TYR A 10 -13.81 9.64 4.28
CA TYR A 10 -14.20 8.30 3.80
C TYR A 10 -15.64 8.30 3.28
N LEU A 11 -15.81 8.15 1.97
CA LEU A 11 -17.13 8.06 1.33
C LEU A 11 -17.65 6.62 1.41
N LYS A 12 -18.66 6.38 2.25
CA LYS A 12 -19.31 5.06 2.32
C LYS A 12 -20.21 4.78 1.12
N SER A 13 -21.19 5.64 0.89
CA SER A 13 -22.19 5.43 -0.16
C SER A 13 -22.91 6.72 -0.54
N VAL A 14 -23.45 6.76 -1.74
CA VAL A 14 -24.41 7.78 -2.19
C VAL A 14 -25.70 7.07 -2.58
N THR A 15 -26.85 7.61 -2.20
CA THR A 15 -28.16 7.07 -2.58
C THR A 15 -28.96 8.19 -3.22
N LEU A 16 -29.50 7.92 -4.41
CA LEU A 16 -30.47 8.79 -5.08
C LEU A 16 -31.84 8.15 -4.91
N GLU A 17 -32.78 8.89 -4.34
CA GLU A 17 -34.17 8.47 -4.19
C GLU A 17 -35.02 9.06 -5.33
N ASP A 18 -36.14 8.40 -5.63
CA ASP A 18 -37.17 8.86 -6.58
C ASP A 18 -36.67 9.18 -8.01
N VAL A 19 -35.73 8.40 -8.54
CA VAL A 19 -35.24 8.55 -9.91
C VAL A 19 -36.33 8.09 -10.90
N PRO A 20 -36.79 8.94 -11.83
CA PRO A 20 -37.82 8.57 -12.80
C PRO A 20 -37.46 7.30 -13.58
N GLY A 21 -38.35 6.31 -13.58
CA GLY A 21 -38.15 5.03 -14.29
C GLY A 21 -37.22 4.03 -13.60
N HIS A 22 -36.50 4.42 -12.54
CA HIS A 22 -35.52 3.56 -11.87
C HIS A 22 -35.74 3.43 -10.35
N GLY A 23 -36.49 4.34 -9.73
CA GLY A 23 -36.72 4.38 -8.29
C GLY A 23 -35.43 4.75 -7.54
N ARG A 24 -34.98 3.88 -6.63
CA ARG A 24 -33.80 4.11 -5.80
C ARG A 24 -32.53 3.62 -6.49
N ILE A 25 -31.52 4.49 -6.62
CA ILE A 25 -30.19 4.15 -7.16
C ILE A 25 -29.14 4.27 -6.06
N GLN A 26 -28.35 3.20 -5.88
CA GLN A 26 -27.32 3.14 -4.86
C GLN A 26 -25.91 3.07 -5.47
N PHE A 27 -25.01 3.88 -4.91
CA PHE A 27 -23.57 3.87 -5.17
C PHE A 27 -22.88 3.39 -3.91
N VAL A 28 -22.26 2.22 -3.97
CA VAL A 28 -21.48 1.65 -2.86
C VAL A 28 -20.02 2.02 -3.10
N CYS A 29 -19.53 3.03 -2.38
CA CYS A 29 -18.26 3.67 -2.69
C CYS A 29 -17.08 3.10 -1.89
N ASN A 30 -17.23 3.04 -0.55
CA ASN A 30 -16.23 2.54 0.39
C ASN A 30 -14.78 2.95 0.07
N SER A 31 -14.54 4.26 -0.05
CA SER A 31 -13.23 4.76 -0.46
C SER A 31 -12.88 6.11 0.17
N TRP A 32 -11.60 6.34 0.40
CA TRP A 32 -11.06 7.63 0.84
C TRP A 32 -11.03 8.63 -0.31
N VAL A 33 -11.49 9.86 -0.08
CA VAL A 33 -11.50 10.95 -1.07
C VAL A 33 -10.61 12.09 -0.57
N TYR A 34 -9.40 12.20 -1.12
CA TYR A 34 -8.46 13.27 -0.79
C TYR A 34 -8.84 14.61 -1.44
N PRO A 35 -8.30 15.74 -0.95
CA PRO A 35 -8.45 17.04 -1.60
C PRO A 35 -8.11 16.97 -3.09
N ALA A 36 -8.92 17.61 -3.93
CA ALA A 36 -8.86 17.48 -5.39
C ALA A 36 -7.49 17.85 -5.99
N LYS A 37 -6.70 18.68 -5.31
CA LYS A 37 -5.32 19.04 -5.70
C LYS A 37 -4.35 17.85 -5.78
N HIS A 38 -4.66 16.73 -5.14
CA HIS A 38 -3.84 15.51 -5.16
C HIS A 38 -4.11 14.61 -6.36
N TYR A 39 -5.15 14.91 -7.15
CA TYR A 39 -5.53 14.11 -8.31
C TYR A 39 -5.38 14.92 -9.59
N ASN A 40 -4.91 14.28 -10.65
CA ASN A 40 -4.97 14.79 -12.03
C ASN A 40 -6.28 14.39 -12.76
N TYR A 41 -7.18 13.69 -12.08
CA TYR A 41 -8.49 13.28 -12.57
C TYR A 41 -9.57 13.43 -11.49
N ASP A 42 -10.84 13.37 -11.91
CA ASP A 42 -11.97 13.41 -10.99
C ASP A 42 -12.33 12.00 -10.49
N ARG A 43 -12.54 11.86 -9.18
CA ARG A 43 -12.97 10.58 -8.59
C ARG A 43 -14.34 10.19 -9.12
N ILE A 44 -14.44 9.00 -9.72
CA ILE A 44 -15.68 8.43 -10.22
C ILE A 44 -16.14 7.28 -9.33
N PHE A 45 -17.47 7.15 -9.19
CA PHE A 45 -18.12 6.04 -8.51
C PHE A 45 -19.28 5.55 -9.38
N PHE A 46 -19.38 4.23 -9.56
CA PHE A 46 -20.45 3.61 -10.32
C PHE A 46 -21.60 3.17 -9.39
N SER A 47 -22.81 3.06 -9.94
CA SER A 47 -23.92 2.44 -9.23
C SER A 47 -23.65 0.94 -8.99
N ASN A 48 -24.40 0.32 -8.09
CA ASN A 48 -24.26 -1.10 -7.74
C ASN A 48 -24.73 -2.09 -8.84
N GLN A 49 -24.99 -1.62 -10.06
CA GLN A 49 -25.37 -2.46 -11.19
C GLN A 49 -24.14 -3.15 -11.78
N THR A 50 -24.28 -4.43 -12.14
CA THR A 50 -23.17 -5.27 -12.61
C THR A 50 -23.22 -5.47 -14.11
N TYR A 51 -22.07 -5.26 -14.77
CA TYR A 51 -21.94 -5.35 -16.22
C TYR A 51 -20.65 -6.07 -16.61
N LEU A 52 -20.77 -7.07 -17.49
CA LEU A 52 -19.63 -7.54 -18.30
C LEU A 52 -19.15 -6.39 -19.19
N PRO A 53 -17.86 -6.38 -19.61
CA PRO A 53 -17.35 -5.35 -20.52
C PRO A 53 -18.25 -5.15 -21.75
N SER A 54 -18.67 -6.23 -22.40
CA SER A 54 -19.55 -6.22 -23.58
C SER A 54 -20.95 -5.65 -23.33
N ASN A 55 -21.39 -5.63 -22.07
CA ASN A 55 -22.74 -5.22 -21.67
C ASN A 55 -22.74 -3.86 -20.97
N THR A 56 -21.57 -3.20 -20.88
CA THR A 56 -21.47 -1.88 -20.25
C THR A 56 -22.27 -0.87 -21.09
N PRO A 57 -23.21 -0.12 -20.50
CA PRO A 57 -23.94 0.91 -21.22
C PRO A 57 -22.99 1.84 -21.97
N GLU A 58 -23.25 2.08 -23.25
CA GLU A 58 -22.36 2.85 -24.14
C GLU A 58 -21.86 4.18 -23.53
N PRO A 59 -22.71 4.99 -22.85
CA PRO A 59 -22.25 6.24 -22.23
C PRO A 59 -21.25 6.05 -21.08
N LEU A 60 -21.16 4.84 -20.49
CA LEU A 60 -20.29 4.53 -19.35
C LEU A 60 -18.98 3.84 -19.76
N GLN A 61 -18.85 3.39 -21.01
CA GLN A 61 -17.68 2.64 -21.47
C GLN A 61 -16.39 3.44 -21.32
N LYS A 62 -16.38 4.68 -21.82
CA LYS A 62 -15.24 5.60 -21.69
C LYS A 62 -14.80 5.78 -20.23
N TYR A 63 -15.74 6.05 -19.34
CA TYR A 63 -15.44 6.26 -17.93
C TYR A 63 -14.89 5.01 -17.24
N ARG A 64 -15.37 3.82 -17.63
CA ARG A 64 -14.86 2.54 -17.14
C ARG A 64 -13.40 2.33 -17.57
N GLU A 65 -13.08 2.65 -18.82
CA GLU A 65 -11.72 2.53 -19.35
C GLU A 65 -10.76 3.53 -18.71
N GLU A 66 -11.18 4.79 -18.56
CA GLU A 66 -10.39 5.84 -17.92
C GLU A 66 -10.10 5.51 -16.45
N GLU A 67 -11.08 5.03 -15.66
CA GLU A 67 -10.81 4.61 -14.27
C GLU A 67 -9.84 3.43 -14.21
N LEU A 68 -9.95 2.46 -15.13
CA LEU A 68 -9.00 1.34 -15.21
C LEU A 68 -7.59 1.79 -15.61
N ALA A 69 -7.45 2.85 -16.40
CA ALA A 69 -6.15 3.44 -16.74
C ALA A 69 -5.57 4.18 -15.53
N ASN A 70 -6.38 4.98 -14.82
CA ASN A 70 -5.97 5.68 -13.61
C ASN A 70 -5.50 4.71 -12.52
N LEU A 71 -6.18 3.57 -12.35
CA LEU A 71 -5.80 2.54 -11.39
C LEU A 71 -4.52 1.79 -11.77
N ARG A 72 -4.14 1.74 -13.06
CA ARG A 72 -2.86 1.14 -13.49
C ARG A 72 -1.68 2.11 -13.37
N GLY A 73 -1.95 3.41 -13.50
CA GLY A 73 -0.90 4.43 -13.55
C GLY A 73 -0.05 4.33 -14.82
N ASN A 74 1.07 5.04 -14.83
CA ASN A 74 2.02 5.10 -15.95
C ASN A 74 3.29 4.27 -15.72
N GLY A 75 3.42 3.64 -14.55
CA GLY A 75 4.62 2.91 -14.17
C GLY A 75 5.82 3.79 -13.83
N GLU A 76 5.62 5.04 -13.36
CA GLU A 76 6.73 5.94 -13.00
C GLU A 76 6.39 6.78 -11.76
N GLY A 77 7.40 7.03 -10.92
CA GLY A 77 7.34 7.99 -9.82
C GLY A 77 6.94 7.36 -8.49
N GLU A 78 7.54 7.84 -7.41
CA GLU A 78 7.29 7.33 -6.05
C GLU A 78 5.81 7.42 -5.66
N ARG A 79 5.26 6.31 -5.18
CA ARG A 79 3.86 6.22 -4.80
C ARG A 79 3.56 7.03 -3.54
N GLN A 80 2.53 7.86 -3.63
CA GLN A 80 2.09 8.75 -2.56
C GLN A 80 0.92 8.16 -1.78
N GLU A 81 0.71 8.61 -0.55
CA GLU A 81 -0.33 8.07 0.34
C GLU A 81 -1.73 8.05 -0.30
N TRP A 82 -2.08 9.10 -1.05
CA TRP A 82 -3.40 9.24 -1.69
C TRP A 82 -3.56 8.44 -2.99
N ASP A 83 -2.50 7.83 -3.50
CA ASP A 83 -2.52 7.11 -4.78
C ASP A 83 -3.32 5.80 -4.66
N ARG A 84 -4.01 5.48 -5.75
CA ARG A 84 -4.76 4.21 -5.93
C ARG A 84 -4.18 3.39 -7.09
N ILE A 85 -2.87 3.48 -7.29
CA ILE A 85 -2.16 2.89 -8.42
C ILE A 85 -1.73 1.47 -8.05
N TYR A 86 -2.19 0.51 -8.84
CA TYR A 86 -1.84 -0.91 -8.74
C TYR A 86 -0.87 -1.25 -9.85
N ASP A 87 0.35 -1.55 -9.47
CA ASP A 87 1.41 -1.97 -10.38
C ASP A 87 2.31 -3.00 -9.69
N TYR A 88 3.17 -3.65 -10.47
CA TYR A 88 4.00 -4.77 -10.04
C TYR A 88 5.47 -4.39 -9.96
N ASP A 89 6.15 -5.01 -9.00
CA ASP A 89 7.60 -4.96 -8.92
C ASP A 89 8.14 -6.24 -8.24
N TYR A 90 9.47 -6.41 -8.27
CA TYR A 90 10.19 -7.53 -7.67
C TYR A 90 10.40 -7.31 -6.17
N TYR A 91 10.82 -8.35 -5.46
CA TYR A 91 11.29 -8.20 -4.08
C TYR A 91 12.75 -7.75 -4.08
N ASN A 92 12.96 -6.49 -4.42
CA ASN A 92 14.23 -5.78 -4.39
C ASN A 92 14.33 -4.78 -3.23
N ASP A 93 13.39 -4.84 -2.27
CA ASP A 93 13.22 -3.92 -1.15
C ASP A 93 13.50 -4.58 0.22
N LEU A 94 13.97 -5.82 0.22
CA LEU A 94 14.24 -6.60 1.42
C LEU A 94 15.62 -6.29 2.03
N GLY A 95 16.63 -6.01 1.20
CA GLY A 95 17.99 -5.70 1.65
C GLY A 95 18.19 -4.23 2.03
N ASP A 96 19.31 -3.95 2.68
CA ASP A 96 19.75 -2.58 3.02
C ASP A 96 21.28 -2.42 2.82
N PRO A 97 21.78 -2.58 1.58
CA PRO A 97 23.21 -2.63 1.31
C PRO A 97 23.97 -1.34 1.64
N ASP A 98 23.28 -0.21 1.77
CA ASP A 98 23.89 1.05 2.21
C ASP A 98 24.36 1.00 3.67
N LYS A 99 23.87 0.04 4.48
CA LYS A 99 24.37 -0.23 5.84
C LYS A 99 25.58 -1.17 5.90
N GLY A 100 25.87 -1.90 4.82
CA GLY A 100 26.92 -2.93 4.77
C GLY A 100 26.53 -4.11 3.88
N GLU A 101 27.53 -4.84 3.37
CA GLU A 101 27.31 -6.01 2.49
C GLU A 101 26.54 -7.13 3.20
N GLU A 102 26.67 -7.27 4.52
CA GLU A 102 25.93 -8.23 5.33
C GLU A 102 24.41 -7.99 5.34
N TYR A 103 23.98 -6.78 5.00
CA TYR A 103 22.57 -6.39 4.85
C TYR A 103 22.08 -6.49 3.40
N ALA A 104 22.95 -6.78 2.44
CA ALA A 104 22.56 -7.01 1.06
C ALA A 104 21.77 -8.32 0.92
N ARG A 105 20.74 -8.33 0.07
CA ARG A 105 19.92 -9.51 -0.22
C ARG A 105 19.75 -9.65 -1.74
N PRO A 106 19.68 -10.87 -2.28
CA PRO A 106 19.37 -11.08 -3.68
C PRO A 106 17.95 -10.60 -3.99
N ILE A 107 17.74 -10.10 -5.21
CA ILE A 107 16.42 -9.72 -5.70
C ILE A 107 15.63 -11.00 -5.98
N LEU A 108 14.42 -11.11 -5.44
CA LEU A 108 13.54 -12.25 -5.70
C LEU A 108 12.51 -11.90 -6.79
N GLY A 109 12.53 -12.67 -7.87
CA GLY A 109 11.73 -12.49 -9.08
C GLY A 109 12.54 -11.92 -10.25
N GLY A 110 12.09 -12.19 -11.48
CA GLY A 110 12.70 -11.64 -12.71
C GLY A 110 13.90 -12.41 -13.23
N SER A 111 14.40 -13.39 -12.48
CA SER A 111 15.43 -14.33 -12.90
C SER A 111 14.94 -15.78 -12.79
N SER A 112 15.59 -16.68 -13.53
CA SER A 112 15.39 -18.13 -13.40
C SER A 112 16.05 -18.71 -12.16
N GLU A 113 17.06 -18.03 -11.62
CA GLU A 113 17.79 -18.44 -10.40
C GLU A 113 16.97 -18.17 -9.14
N TYR A 114 16.29 -17.02 -9.07
CA TYR A 114 15.43 -16.63 -7.96
C TYR A 114 14.00 -16.33 -8.45
N PRO A 115 13.23 -17.34 -8.92
CA PRO A 115 11.86 -17.12 -9.34
C PRO A 115 10.98 -16.80 -8.12
N TYR A 116 10.17 -15.75 -8.23
CA TYR A 116 9.28 -15.33 -7.14
C TYR A 116 8.06 -14.56 -7.66
N PRO A 117 6.90 -14.62 -6.97
CA PRO A 117 5.77 -13.75 -7.25
C PRO A 117 6.15 -12.26 -7.22
N ARG A 118 5.38 -11.44 -7.93
CA ARG A 118 5.51 -9.97 -7.85
C ARG A 118 4.83 -9.44 -6.60
N ARG A 119 5.26 -8.26 -6.16
CA ARG A 119 4.64 -7.47 -5.09
C ARG A 119 4.03 -6.19 -5.64
N GLY A 120 3.28 -5.47 -4.79
CA GLY A 120 2.78 -4.14 -5.11
C GLY A 120 3.91 -3.13 -5.22
N ARG A 121 3.98 -2.41 -6.34
CA ARG A 121 5.03 -1.44 -6.60
C ARG A 121 4.91 -0.23 -5.68
N THR A 122 6.05 0.22 -5.16
CA THR A 122 6.19 1.39 -4.29
C THR A 122 7.06 2.48 -4.91
N ASP A 123 8.04 2.08 -5.73
CA ASP A 123 8.87 2.97 -6.56
C ASP A 123 9.65 4.03 -5.76
N ARG A 124 10.08 3.69 -4.53
CA ARG A 124 11.01 4.53 -3.77
C ARG A 124 12.36 4.59 -4.50
N PRO A 125 13.18 5.62 -4.22
CA PRO A 125 14.51 5.73 -4.83
C PRO A 125 15.36 4.48 -4.61
N PRO A 126 16.26 4.14 -5.54
CA PRO A 126 17.21 3.06 -5.34
C PRO A 126 18.21 3.38 -4.22
N THR A 127 18.86 2.35 -3.69
CA THR A 127 19.99 2.49 -2.76
C THR A 127 21.21 3.12 -3.46
N ASN A 128 22.10 3.75 -2.68
CA ASN A 128 23.28 4.42 -3.24
C ASN A 128 24.31 3.41 -3.76
N THR A 129 24.41 2.26 -3.08
CA THR A 129 25.38 1.20 -3.41
C THR A 129 24.89 0.26 -4.50
N HIS A 130 23.57 -0.01 -4.57
CA HIS A 130 22.99 -0.98 -5.51
C HIS A 130 21.79 -0.37 -6.26
N PRO A 131 21.97 0.06 -7.52
CA PRO A 131 20.90 0.72 -8.30
C PRO A 131 19.65 -0.13 -8.54
N ASN A 132 19.75 -1.46 -8.43
CA ASN A 132 18.64 -2.38 -8.63
C ASN A 132 17.85 -2.69 -7.34
N THR A 133 18.34 -2.22 -6.19
CA THR A 133 17.73 -2.42 -4.87
C THR A 133 17.00 -1.15 -4.46
N GLU A 134 15.74 -1.27 -4.08
CA GLU A 134 14.92 -0.16 -3.60
C GLU A 134 15.32 0.22 -2.17
N SER A 135 15.40 1.52 -1.88
CA SER A 135 15.74 2.01 -0.55
C SER A 135 14.70 1.63 0.50
N ARG A 136 15.17 1.43 1.74
CA ARG A 136 14.31 1.11 2.88
C ARG A 136 13.79 2.37 3.56
N LEU A 137 12.57 2.28 4.08
CA LEU A 137 12.08 3.24 5.06
C LEU A 137 12.82 3.04 6.41
N PRO A 138 13.05 4.12 7.18
CA PRO A 138 13.56 4.01 8.54
C PRO A 138 12.71 3.04 9.36
N ALA A 139 13.32 2.29 10.29
CA ALA A 139 12.62 1.24 11.06
C ALA A 139 11.36 1.74 11.77
N VAL A 140 11.36 3.01 12.22
CA VAL A 140 10.21 3.68 12.87
C VAL A 140 9.04 3.91 11.90
N MET A 141 9.33 4.04 10.59
CA MET A 141 8.36 4.26 9.51
C MET A 141 8.14 3.01 8.65
N GLY A 142 8.67 1.85 9.05
CA GLY A 142 8.56 0.60 8.27
C GLY A 142 7.12 0.11 8.08
N LEU A 143 6.16 0.69 8.80
CA LEU A 143 4.72 0.41 8.70
C LEU A 143 4.01 1.35 7.71
N ASP A 144 4.72 2.33 7.16
CA ASP A 144 4.24 3.29 6.15
C ASP A 144 4.64 2.89 4.72
N ILE A 145 4.99 1.61 4.49
CA ILE A 145 5.17 1.09 3.13
C ILE A 145 3.87 1.34 2.35
N TYR A 146 4.01 1.96 1.19
CA TYR A 146 2.87 2.28 0.34
C TYR A 146 2.06 1.03 -0.01
N VAL A 147 0.74 1.18 0.11
CA VAL A 147 -0.26 0.34 -0.54
C VAL A 147 -1.32 1.29 -1.11
N PRO A 148 -2.03 0.90 -2.18
CA PRO A 148 -3.14 1.68 -2.71
C PRO A 148 -4.11 2.10 -1.59
N ARG A 149 -4.50 3.38 -1.58
CA ARG A 149 -5.08 4.03 -0.39
C ARG A 149 -6.23 3.28 0.28
N ASP A 150 -7.07 2.64 -0.53
CA ASP A 150 -8.26 1.90 -0.08
C ASP A 150 -7.94 0.49 0.46
N GLU A 151 -6.75 -0.05 0.19
CA GLU A 151 -6.24 -1.32 0.75
C GLU A 151 -5.61 -1.12 2.14
N ARG A 152 -5.23 0.12 2.47
CA ARG A 152 -4.69 0.44 3.80
C ARG A 152 -5.77 0.28 4.85
N PHE A 153 -5.47 -0.43 5.93
CA PHE A 153 -6.38 -0.60 7.05
C PHE A 153 -6.86 0.77 7.58
N GLY A 154 -8.16 0.87 7.89
CA GLY A 154 -8.71 2.03 8.58
C GLY A 154 -8.08 2.20 9.97
N HIS A 155 -8.02 3.45 10.47
CA HIS A 155 -7.28 3.84 11.67
C HIS A 155 -7.52 2.93 12.90
N LEU A 156 -8.75 2.46 13.13
CA LEU A 156 -9.09 1.58 14.24
C LEU A 156 -8.45 0.18 14.15
N LYS A 157 -8.24 -0.33 12.93
CA LYS A 157 -7.54 -1.61 12.71
C LYS A 157 -6.03 -1.43 12.69
N MET A 158 -5.56 -0.25 12.25
CA MET A 158 -4.15 0.10 12.24
C MET A 158 -3.60 0.32 13.65
N SER A 159 -4.36 0.89 14.59
CA SER A 159 -3.92 1.02 15.99
C SER A 159 -3.63 -0.33 16.64
N ASP A 160 -4.48 -1.33 16.38
CA ASP A 160 -4.25 -2.70 16.86
C ASP A 160 -3.00 -3.29 16.20
N TYR A 161 -2.85 -3.13 14.87
CA TYR A 161 -1.67 -3.62 14.14
C TYR A 161 -0.36 -2.92 14.56
N LEU A 162 -0.37 -1.60 14.77
CA LEU A 162 0.76 -0.82 15.25
C LEU A 162 1.14 -1.21 16.68
N ALA A 163 0.15 -1.46 17.56
CA ALA A 163 0.40 -1.95 18.91
C ALA A 163 1.07 -3.33 18.90
N TYR A 164 0.64 -4.23 18.00
CA TYR A 164 1.31 -5.52 17.80
C TYR A 164 2.69 -5.37 17.13
N GLY A 165 2.84 -4.48 16.15
CA GLY A 165 4.10 -4.20 15.44
C GLY A 165 5.18 -3.58 16.34
N LEU A 166 4.82 -2.59 17.16
CA LEU A 166 5.70 -2.05 18.22
C LEU A 166 6.02 -3.11 19.28
N LYS A 167 5.06 -3.98 19.63
CA LYS A 167 5.32 -5.09 20.55
C LYS A 167 6.36 -6.05 19.97
N THR A 168 6.31 -6.37 18.68
CA THR A 168 7.35 -7.18 18.04
C THR A 168 8.70 -6.47 17.97
N ILE A 169 8.74 -5.18 17.62
CA ILE A 169 10.01 -4.41 17.59
C ILE A 169 10.63 -4.34 18.99
N THR A 170 9.85 -4.09 20.03
CA THR A 170 10.34 -4.11 21.42
C THR A 170 10.75 -5.52 21.86
N GLN A 171 10.06 -6.57 21.42
CA GLN A 171 10.46 -7.96 21.65
C GLN A 171 11.76 -8.36 20.95
N PHE A 172 12.17 -7.72 19.86
CA PHE A 172 13.48 -7.96 19.23
C PHE A 172 14.59 -7.08 19.84
N LEU A 173 14.32 -5.80 20.09
CA LEU A 173 15.32 -4.85 20.60
C LEU A 173 15.68 -5.08 22.07
N VAL A 174 14.74 -5.53 22.90
CA VAL A 174 15.00 -5.75 24.34
C VAL A 174 15.95 -6.94 24.58
N PRO A 175 15.78 -8.11 23.93
CA PRO A 175 16.75 -9.19 24.01
C PRO A 175 18.13 -8.81 23.47
N GLU A 176 18.20 -8.09 22.35
CA GLU A 176 19.45 -7.66 21.72
C GLU A 176 20.23 -6.65 22.58
N LEU A 177 19.52 -5.77 23.31
CA LEU A 177 20.14 -4.90 24.32
C LEU A 177 20.54 -5.68 25.58
N LYS A 178 19.74 -6.67 26.01
CA LYS A 178 20.08 -7.50 27.17
C LYS A 178 21.32 -8.37 26.93
N SER A 179 21.47 -8.96 25.74
CA SER A 179 22.63 -9.78 25.39
C SER A 179 23.94 -8.97 25.37
N LEU A 180 23.88 -7.66 25.06
CA LEU A 180 25.03 -6.75 25.15
C LEU A 180 25.52 -6.50 26.58
N PHE A 181 24.67 -6.70 27.59
CA PHE A 181 25.00 -6.56 29.02
C PHE A 181 25.03 -7.90 29.76
N ASP A 182 24.89 -9.01 29.03
CA ASP A 182 24.91 -10.35 29.61
C ASP A 182 26.34 -10.83 29.84
N SER A 183 26.53 -11.55 30.95
CA SER A 183 27.85 -12.03 31.37
C SER A 183 28.26 -13.33 30.64
N THR A 184 27.29 -13.99 30.03
CA THR A 184 27.40 -15.19 29.18
C THR A 184 26.62 -14.93 27.88
N PRO A 185 27.18 -14.12 26.97
CA PRO A 185 26.51 -13.86 25.69
C PRO A 185 26.49 -15.17 24.90
N ASP A 186 25.29 -15.65 24.55
CA ASP A 186 24.98 -16.73 23.60
C ASP A 186 24.60 -18.13 24.14
N GLU A 187 24.36 -18.31 25.46
CA GLU A 187 23.84 -19.58 26.00
C GLU A 187 22.62 -19.40 26.92
N PHE A 188 21.68 -20.35 26.88
CA PHE A 188 20.60 -20.42 27.85
C PHE A 188 21.15 -20.99 29.16
N ASP A 189 21.07 -20.23 30.25
CA ASP A 189 21.53 -20.69 31.56
C ASP A 189 20.56 -21.75 32.16
N TYR A 190 19.27 -21.68 31.82
CA TYR A 190 18.24 -22.61 32.29
C TYR A 190 17.19 -22.96 31.23
N PHE A 191 16.60 -24.16 31.34
CA PHE A 191 15.44 -24.59 30.54
C PHE A 191 14.18 -23.71 30.67
N LYS A 192 14.18 -22.76 31.61
CA LYS A 192 13.07 -21.83 31.88
C LYS A 192 13.32 -20.42 31.36
N ASP A 193 14.51 -20.16 30.82
CA ASP A 193 14.82 -18.89 30.15
C ASP A 193 14.13 -18.80 28.78
#